data_AF-Q207K1-F1
#
_entry.id   AF-Q207K1-F1
#
_cell.length_a   1.000
_cell.length_b   1.000
_cell.length_c   1.000
_cell.angle_alpha   90.00
_cell.angle_beta   90.00
_cell.angle_gamma   90.00
#
_symmetry.space_group_name_H-M   'P 1'
#
loop_
_entity.id
_entity.type
_entity.pdbx_description
1 polymer ?
#
loop_
_entity_poly.entity_id
_entity_poly.type
_entity_poly.pdbx_seq_one_letter_code
_entity_poly.pdbx_strand_id
1 'polypeptide(L)' 'LKHNDGSKETIELNHTFNEPQIEWFQAGSALNRMKALQ' A
#
# COMPACT_ATOMS: atom_id res chain seq x y z
N LEU A 1 -11.77 -10.51 -4.90
CA LEU A 1 -12.87 -11.48 -5.10
C LEU A 1 -12.30 -12.74 -5.75
N LYS A 2 -12.71 -13.92 -5.32
CA LYS A 2 -12.43 -15.17 -6.07
C LYS A 2 -13.71 -15.50 -6.83
N HIS A 3 -13.68 -15.36 -8.15
CA HIS A 3 -14.81 -15.74 -8.98
C HIS A 3 -14.88 -17.26 -9.05
N ASN A 4 -16.07 -17.84 -8.89
CA ASN A 4 -16.27 -19.29 -8.88
C ASN A 4 -15.96 -19.95 -10.24
N ASP A 5 -15.97 -19.15 -11.32
CA ASP A 5 -15.63 -19.55 -12.69
C ASP A 5 -14.13 -19.39 -13.01
N GLY A 6 -13.32 -18.91 -12.07
CA GLY A 6 -11.89 -18.66 -12.27
C GLY A 6 -11.56 -17.39 -13.04
N SER A 7 -12.58 -16.59 -13.41
CA SER A 7 -12.36 -15.27 -14.01
C SER A 7 -11.68 -14.32 -13.02
N LYS A 8 -11.04 -13.28 -13.56
CA LYS A 8 -10.41 -12.22 -12.78
C LYS A 8 -10.90 -10.88 -13.32
N GLU A 9 -11.23 -10.00 -12.39
CA GLU A 9 -11.50 -8.60 -12.69
C GLU A 9 -10.43 -7.71 -12.05
N THR A 10 -10.13 -6.61 -12.72
CA THR A 10 -9.27 -5.55 -12.19
C THR A 10 -10.17 -4.40 -11.78
N ILE A 11 -10.01 -3.93 -10.54
CA ILE A 11 -10.75 -2.80 -9.99
C ILE A 11 -9.73 -1.75 -9.56
N GLU A 12 -9.95 -0.51 -9.98
CA GLU A 12 -9.13 0.61 -9.54
C GLU A 12 -9.51 1.03 -8.12
N LEU A 13 -8.50 1.24 -7.28
CA LEU A 13 -8.67 1.72 -5.92
C LEU A 13 -7.97 3.06 -5.77
N ASN A 14 -8.75 4.08 -5.42
CA ASN A 14 -8.22 5.40 -5.10
C ASN A 14 -7.57 5.37 -3.71
N HIS A 15 -6.55 6.20 -3.53
CA HIS A 15 -5.95 6.47 -2.23
C HIS A 15 -5.62 7.96 -2.08
N THR A 16 -5.49 8.41 -0.83
CA THR A 16 -5.09 9.77 -0.49
C THR A 16 -3.65 9.87 0.00
N PHE A 17 -2.85 8.81 -0.17
CA PHE A 17 -1.45 8.81 0.23
C PHE A 17 -0.64 9.88 -0.50
N ASN A 18 0.09 10.67 0.29
CA ASN A 18 1.17 11.52 -0.21
C ASN A 18 2.52 10.78 -0.16
N GLU A 19 3.57 11.39 -0.69
CA GLU A 19 4.91 10.77 -0.82
C GLU A 19 5.47 10.26 0.53
N PRO A 20 5.48 11.03 1.64
CA PRO A 20 5.92 10.51 2.94
C PRO A 20 5.12 9.31 3.44
N GLN A 21 3.80 9.30 3.21
CA GLN A 21 2.96 8.18 3.64
C GLN A 21 3.20 6.92 2.82
N ILE A 22 3.56 7.06 1.54
CA ILE A 22 4.02 5.95 0.70
C ILE A 22 5.32 5.38 1.28
N GLU A 23 6.27 6.23 1.69
CA GLU A 23 7.51 5.78 2.33
C GLU A 23 7.25 5.05 3.66
N TRP A 24 6.29 5.52 4.46
CA TRP A 24 5.88 4.84 5.70
C TRP A 24 5.29 3.46 5.41
N PHE A 25 4.45 3.36 4.37
CA PHE A 25 3.88 2.09 3.94
C PHE A 25 4.97 1.11 3.49
N GLN A 26 5.93 1.58 2.68
CA GLN A 26 7.07 0.76 2.24
C GLN A 26 7.98 0.32 3.40
N ALA A 27 8.18 1.18 4.40
CA ALA A 27 8.92 0.86 5.62
C ALA A 27 8.13 -0.02 6.61
N GLY A 28 6.85 -0.29 6.33
CA GLY A 28 5.92 -1.02 7.20
C GLY A 28 5.35 -0.20 8.36
N SER A 29 5.88 0.99 8.65
CA SER A 29 5.27 2.00 9.52
C SER A 29 6.04 3.33 9.44
N ALA A 30 5.41 4.43 9.91
CA ALA A 30 6.09 5.71 10.07
C ALA A 30 7.29 5.62 11.02
N LEU A 31 7.17 4.86 12.11
CA LEU A 31 8.24 4.67 13.08
C LEU A 31 9.45 3.96 12.46
N ASN A 32 9.21 2.93 11.64
CA ASN A 32 10.27 2.25 10.92
C ASN A 32 10.98 3.18 9.94
N ARG A 33 10.22 4.05 9.25
CA ARG A 33 10.81 5.06 8.36
C ARG A 33 11.71 6.03 9.12
N MET A 34 11.27 6.50 10.29
CA MET A 34 12.07 7.36 11.15
C MET A 34 13.34 6.65 11.64
N LYS A 35 13.25 5.38 12.04
CA LYS A 35 14.40 4.57 12.45
C LYS A 35 15.43 4.39 11.32
N ALA A 36 14.98 4.27 10.06
CA ALA A 36 15.87 4.12 8.91
C ALA A 36 16.60 5.42 8.51
N LEU A 37 16.16 6.57 9.03
CA LEU A 37 16.80 7.88 8.82
C LEU A 37 17.78 8.28 9.93
N GLN A 38 17.80 7.50 11.02
CA GLN A 38 18.73 7.67 12.14
C GLN A 38 20.04 6.92 11.87
#